data_AF-A0A832SRS3-F1
#
_entry.id   AF-A0A832SRS3-F1
#
_cell.length_a   1.000
_cell.length_b   1.000
_cell.length_c   1.000
_cell.angle_alpha   90.00
_cell.angle_beta   90.00
_cell.angle_gamma   90.00
#
_symmetry.space_group_name_H-M   'P 1'
#
loop_
_entity.id
_entity.type
_entity.pdbx_description
1 polymer ?
#
loop_
_entity_poly.entity_id
_entity_poly.type
_entity_poly.pdbx_seq_one_letter_code
_entity_poly.pdbx_strand_id
1 'polypeptide(L)'
;MYLNWGVDYKSSGEQNLFLRAAAITSILALMVLTPRPWGYVAVLVLAYFYRKRAMWRGTAPMWTIYAILIYAIAFAIDFIAVGPPAVVPPWWEAVILAPLAEEYVFRVLPFSALPSPLSWVFAVVIFGVLHKDNPLLASLYGVALSLMYKGGGYPASVALHAFNNCIWWLMAAGGF
;
A
#
# COMPACT_ATOMS: atom_id res chain seq x y z
N MET A 1 42.47 11.07 -32.73
CA MET A 1 41.30 11.85 -33.15
C MET A 1 40.14 11.47 -32.25
N TYR A 2 39.82 12.32 -31.27
CA TYR A 2 38.69 12.13 -30.36
C TYR A 2 37.39 12.44 -31.11
N LEU A 3 36.42 11.52 -31.11
CA LEU A 3 35.04 11.83 -31.44
C LEU A 3 34.17 11.54 -30.21
N ASN A 4 33.87 12.67 -29.57
CA ASN A 4 32.94 12.86 -28.49
C ASN A 4 31.51 12.62 -29.03
N TRP A 5 30.85 11.55 -28.60
CA TRP A 5 29.39 11.41 -28.70
C TRP A 5 28.83 11.26 -27.29
N GLY A 6 28.90 12.37 -26.55
CA GLY A 6 28.02 12.61 -25.42
C GLY A 6 26.58 12.66 -25.93
N VAL A 7 25.91 11.52 -25.95
CA VAL A 7 24.46 11.47 -25.90
C VAL A 7 24.11 11.24 -24.43
N ASP A 8 23.62 12.30 -23.81
CA ASP A 8 23.17 12.33 -22.42
C ASP A 8 22.08 11.28 -22.17
N TYR A 9 22.48 10.11 -21.68
CA TYR A 9 21.59 9.03 -21.26
C TYR A 9 20.78 9.36 -20.00
N LYS A 10 21.01 10.53 -19.36
CA LYS A 10 20.28 10.98 -18.18
C LYS A 10 18.80 11.31 -18.44
N SER A 11 18.45 11.75 -19.65
CA SER A 11 17.07 12.17 -19.98
C SER A 11 16.07 11.00 -20.03
N SER A 12 16.52 9.78 -20.39
CA SER A 12 15.66 8.61 -20.52
C SER A 12 15.26 8.00 -19.17
N GLY A 13 16.12 8.11 -18.16
CA GLY A 13 15.86 7.60 -16.81
C GLY A 13 14.82 8.44 -16.07
N GLU A 14 14.93 9.76 -16.16
CA GLU A 14 14.01 10.69 -15.52
C GLU A 14 12.63 10.68 -16.19
N GLN A 15 12.56 10.73 -17.53
CA GLN A 15 11.28 10.61 -18.26
C GLN A 15 10.54 9.31 -17.91
N ASN A 16 11.27 8.20 -17.75
CA ASN A 16 10.68 6.93 -17.33
C ASN A 16 10.17 6.97 -15.87
N LEU A 17 10.85 7.70 -14.99
CA LEU A 17 10.40 7.90 -13.62
C LEU A 17 9.11 8.73 -13.56
N PHE A 18 9.03 9.84 -14.30
CA PHE A 18 7.83 10.68 -14.36
C PHE A 18 6.62 9.90 -14.87
N LEU A 19 6.78 9.13 -15.95
CA LEU A 19 5.69 8.30 -16.48
C LEU A 19 5.22 7.24 -15.48
N ARG A 20 6.15 6.61 -14.74
CA ARG A 20 5.80 5.65 -13.67
C ARG A 20 5.06 6.33 -12.52
N ALA A 21 5.56 7.47 -12.05
CA ALA A 21 4.91 8.23 -10.97
C ALA A 21 3.51 8.68 -11.39
N ALA A 22 3.36 9.20 -12.62
CA ALA A 22 2.08 9.58 -13.19
C ALA A 22 1.12 8.38 -13.25
N ALA A 23 1.57 7.24 -13.77
CA ALA A 23 0.74 6.04 -13.87
C ALA A 23 0.25 5.56 -12.49
N ILE A 24 1.12 5.52 -11.49
CA ILE A 24 0.74 5.11 -10.12
C ILE A 24 -0.27 6.11 -9.54
N THR A 25 -0.02 7.41 -9.69
CA THR A 25 -0.94 8.45 -9.21
C THR A 25 -2.29 8.39 -9.92
N SER A 26 -2.33 8.08 -11.22
CA SER A 26 -3.58 7.87 -11.96
C SER A 26 -4.36 6.65 -11.46
N ILE A 27 -3.68 5.55 -11.13
CA ILE A 27 -4.33 4.36 -10.54
C ILE A 27 -4.86 4.68 -9.14
N LEU A 28 -4.10 5.42 -8.33
CA LEU A 28 -4.55 5.89 -7.02
C LEU A 28 -5.78 6.80 -7.16
N ALA A 29 -5.75 7.76 -8.09
CA ALA A 29 -6.88 8.65 -8.36
C ALA A 29 -8.11 7.86 -8.81
N LEU A 30 -7.94 6.88 -9.70
CA LEU A 30 -9.02 5.97 -10.09
C LEU A 30 -9.62 5.24 -8.88
N MET A 31 -8.78 4.71 -7.98
CA MET A 31 -9.23 4.00 -6.78
C MET A 31 -10.02 4.91 -5.82
N VAL A 32 -9.54 6.14 -5.61
CA VAL A 32 -10.10 7.07 -4.62
C VAL A 32 -11.32 7.85 -5.14
N LEU A 33 -11.34 8.20 -6.43
CA LEU A 33 -12.41 9.02 -7.03
C LEU A 33 -13.59 8.19 -7.54
N THR A 34 -13.41 6.88 -7.73
CA THR A 34 -14.50 5.99 -8.15
C THR A 34 -15.33 5.58 -6.94
N PRO A 35 -16.68 5.56 -7.02
CA PRO A 35 -17.52 5.11 -5.93
C PRO A 35 -17.14 3.70 -5.45
N ARG A 36 -17.13 3.50 -4.14
CA ARG A 36 -16.93 2.17 -3.54
C ARG A 36 -18.09 1.23 -3.91
N PRO A 37 -17.83 -0.06 -4.20
CA PRO A 37 -16.53 -0.74 -4.18
C PRO A 37 -15.77 -0.71 -5.53
N TRP A 38 -16.28 -0.01 -6.54
CA TRP A 38 -15.84 -0.14 -7.93
C TRP A 38 -14.41 0.33 -8.17
N GLY A 39 -13.91 1.29 -7.39
CA GLY A 39 -12.49 1.68 -7.43
C GLY A 39 -11.56 0.51 -7.12
N TYR A 40 -11.87 -0.31 -6.12
CA TYR A 40 -11.11 -1.51 -5.77
C TYR A 40 -11.18 -2.56 -6.89
N VAL A 41 -12.37 -2.80 -7.45
CA VAL A 41 -12.57 -3.74 -8.56
C VAL A 41 -11.73 -3.32 -9.78
N ALA A 42 -11.74 -2.04 -10.15
CA ALA A 42 -10.96 -1.52 -11.27
C ALA A 42 -9.45 -1.75 -11.07
N VAL A 43 -8.94 -1.48 -9.86
CA VAL A 43 -7.53 -1.77 -9.51
C VAL A 43 -7.21 -3.25 -9.65
N LEU A 44 -8.08 -4.14 -9.16
CA LEU A 44 -7.82 -5.59 -9.22
C LEU A 44 -7.85 -6.14 -10.66
N VAL A 45 -8.74 -5.62 -11.50
CA VAL A 45 -8.75 -5.92 -12.94
C VAL A 45 -7.44 -5.48 -13.58
N LEU A 46 -6.97 -4.26 -13.31
CA LEU A 46 -5.66 -3.80 -13.79
C LEU A 46 -4.53 -4.70 -13.26
N ALA A 47 -4.53 -5.02 -11.97
CA ALA A 47 -3.52 -5.85 -11.34
C ALA A 47 -3.41 -7.24 -12.01
N TYR A 48 -4.55 -7.84 -12.40
CA TYR A 48 -4.59 -9.10 -13.12
C TYR A 48 -3.82 -9.04 -14.45
N PHE A 49 -4.01 -7.96 -15.23
CA PHE A 49 -3.30 -7.77 -16.50
C PHE A 49 -1.80 -7.51 -16.30
N TYR A 50 -1.39 -6.90 -15.17
CA TYR A 50 0.01 -6.57 -14.86
C TYR A 50 0.73 -7.59 -13.96
N ARG A 51 0.12 -8.76 -13.70
CA ARG A 51 0.56 -9.76 -12.70
C ARG A 51 2.02 -10.23 -12.77
N LYS A 52 2.65 -10.25 -13.97
CA LYS A 52 3.97 -10.86 -14.19
C LYS A 52 5.17 -10.12 -13.57
N ARG A 53 5.00 -8.89 -13.07
CA ARG A 53 6.10 -8.07 -12.52
C ARG A 53 6.02 -7.78 -11.02
N ALA A 54 4.96 -8.23 -10.36
CA ALA A 54 4.43 -7.56 -9.16
C ALA A 54 4.54 -8.36 -7.85
N MET A 55 4.60 -9.70 -7.89
CA MET A 55 4.16 -10.46 -6.72
C MET A 55 5.27 -10.87 -5.74
N TRP A 56 6.54 -10.87 -6.16
CA TRP A 56 7.64 -11.36 -5.32
C TRP A 56 8.91 -10.54 -5.58
N ARG A 57 9.30 -9.70 -4.61
CA ARG A 57 10.67 -9.19 -4.48
C ARG A 57 11.27 -9.82 -3.23
N GLY A 58 12.51 -10.30 -3.34
CA GLY A 58 13.24 -11.11 -2.36
C GLY A 58 12.78 -10.94 -0.92
N THR A 59 12.33 -12.04 -0.33
CA THR A 59 11.81 -12.11 1.03
C THR A 59 12.97 -12.08 2.03
N ALA A 60 12.97 -11.12 2.93
CA ALA A 60 13.88 -11.08 4.08
C ALA A 60 13.04 -11.17 5.37
N PRO A 61 12.94 -12.37 5.98
CA PRO A 61 12.03 -12.63 7.11
C PRO A 61 12.19 -11.68 8.30
N MET A 62 13.37 -11.08 8.49
CA MET A 62 13.61 -10.07 9.54
C MET A 62 12.63 -8.88 9.43
N TRP A 63 12.24 -8.48 8.22
CA TRP A 63 11.27 -7.39 8.04
C TRP A 63 9.87 -7.75 8.54
N THR A 64 9.50 -9.02 8.51
CA THR A 64 8.23 -9.51 9.08
C THR A 64 8.18 -9.29 10.59
N ILE A 65 9.30 -9.50 11.29
CA ILE A 65 9.40 -9.27 12.74
C ILE A 65 9.20 -7.79 13.04
N TYR A 66 9.91 -6.90 12.34
CA TYR A 66 9.73 -5.45 12.51
C TYR A 66 8.31 -4.99 12.14
N ALA A 67 7.72 -5.57 11.10
CA ALA A 67 6.35 -5.30 10.71
C ALA A 67 5.35 -5.63 11.84
N ILE A 68 5.48 -6.81 12.47
CA ILE A 68 4.63 -7.23 13.58
C ILE A 68 4.80 -6.32 14.79
N LEU A 69 6.03 -5.92 15.12
CA LEU A 69 6.29 -5.00 16.24
C LEU A 69 5.64 -3.63 16.01
N ILE A 70 5.85 -3.04 14.82
CA ILE A 70 5.27 -1.73 14.50
C ILE A 70 3.75 -1.83 14.38
N TYR A 71 3.22 -2.92 13.82
CA TYR A 71 1.78 -3.20 13.80
C TYR A 71 1.19 -3.26 15.20
N ALA A 72 1.79 -4.01 16.12
CA ALA A 72 1.31 -4.12 17.49
C ALA A 72 1.31 -2.78 18.22
N ILE A 73 2.34 -1.97 18.01
CA ILE A 73 2.42 -0.60 18.57
C ILE A 73 1.34 0.29 17.96
N ALA A 74 1.19 0.31 16.63
CA ALA A 74 0.18 1.10 15.94
C ALA A 74 -1.23 0.70 16.39
N PHE A 75 -1.51 -0.60 16.44
CA PHE A 75 -2.79 -1.15 16.90
C PHE A 75 -3.09 -0.82 18.36
N ALA A 76 -2.12 -0.92 19.26
CA ALA A 76 -2.31 -0.54 20.66
C ALA A 76 -2.63 0.96 20.80
N ILE A 77 -1.92 1.82 20.05
CA ILE A 77 -2.18 3.26 20.04
C ILE A 77 -3.58 3.55 19.49
N ASP A 78 -3.95 2.93 18.37
CA ASP A 78 -5.26 3.11 17.71
C ASP A 78 -6.42 2.65 18.62
N PHE A 79 -6.26 1.49 19.24
CA PHE A 79 -7.21 0.95 20.21
C PHE A 79 -7.45 1.87 21.41
N ILE A 80 -6.40 2.49 21.95
CA ILE A 80 -6.49 3.36 23.12
C ILE A 80 -6.99 4.77 22.75
N ALA A 81 -6.53 5.32 21.62
CA ALA A 81 -6.74 6.72 21.27
C ALA A 81 -7.98 6.97 20.41
N VAL A 82 -8.39 6.00 19.58
CA VAL A 82 -9.46 6.14 18.60
C VAL A 82 -10.59 5.16 18.86
N GLY A 83 -10.26 3.87 19.00
CA GLY A 83 -11.23 2.80 19.19
C GLY A 83 -11.95 2.38 17.90
N PRO A 84 -12.96 1.48 18.00
CA PRO A 84 -13.61 0.89 16.83
C PRO A 84 -14.33 1.93 15.96
N PRO A 85 -14.35 1.75 14.62
CA PRO A 85 -15.02 2.68 13.73
C PRO A 85 -16.54 2.71 13.95
N ALA A 86 -17.15 3.90 13.87
CA ALA A 86 -18.60 4.07 14.06
C ALA A 86 -19.43 3.52 12.89
N VAL A 87 -18.84 3.42 11.69
CA VAL A 87 -19.50 2.90 10.49
C VAL A 87 -18.91 1.55 10.13
N VAL A 88 -19.78 0.55 10.00
CA VAL A 88 -19.39 -0.82 9.65
C VAL A 88 -19.63 -1.04 8.15
N PRO A 89 -18.59 -1.04 7.29
CA PRO A 89 -18.73 -1.39 5.88
C PRO A 89 -19.07 -2.88 5.70
N PRO A 90 -19.52 -3.31 4.50
CA PRO A 90 -19.65 -4.73 4.20
C PRO A 90 -18.34 -5.49 4.44
N TRP A 91 -18.39 -6.63 5.13
CA TRP A 91 -17.19 -7.38 5.53
C TRP A 91 -16.30 -7.78 4.35
N TRP A 92 -16.91 -8.18 3.22
CA TRP A 92 -16.17 -8.58 2.02
C TRP A 92 -15.45 -7.39 1.37
N GLU A 93 -15.97 -6.18 1.52
CA GLU A 93 -15.29 -4.97 1.06
C GLU A 93 -14.08 -4.68 1.94
N ALA A 94 -14.30 -4.63 3.26
CA ALA A 94 -13.28 -4.24 4.23
C ALA A 94 -12.17 -5.28 4.43
N VAL A 95 -12.49 -6.57 4.40
CA VAL A 95 -11.56 -7.67 4.73
C VAL A 95 -10.94 -8.30 3.48
N ILE A 96 -11.59 -8.18 2.32
CA ILE A 96 -11.09 -8.80 1.08
C ILE A 96 -10.71 -7.76 0.04
N LEU A 97 -11.67 -6.99 -0.47
CA LEU A 97 -11.42 -6.13 -1.63
C LEU A 97 -10.45 -5.00 -1.32
N ALA A 98 -10.66 -4.27 -0.21
CA ALA A 98 -9.81 -3.16 0.17
C ALA A 98 -8.35 -3.62 0.40
N PRO A 99 -8.07 -4.66 1.22
CA PRO A 99 -6.70 -5.17 1.38
C PRO A 99 -6.05 -5.58 0.06
N LEU A 100 -6.75 -6.30 -0.82
CA LEU A 100 -6.19 -6.71 -2.10
C LEU A 100 -5.84 -5.51 -2.98
N ALA A 101 -6.75 -4.54 -3.12
CA ALA A 101 -6.56 -3.39 -3.99
C ALA A 101 -5.54 -2.40 -3.42
N GLU A 102 -5.67 -2.05 -2.14
CA GLU A 102 -4.84 -1.05 -1.49
C GLU A 102 -3.39 -1.53 -1.38
N GLU A 103 -3.14 -2.80 -1.03
CA GLU A 103 -1.76 -3.32 -1.01
C GLU A 103 -1.14 -3.36 -2.41
N TYR A 104 -1.95 -3.54 -3.46
CA TYR A 104 -1.43 -3.44 -4.81
C TYR A 104 -1.00 -2.00 -5.11
N VAL A 105 -1.85 -1.01 -4.81
CA VAL A 105 -1.59 0.41 -5.12
C VAL A 105 -0.48 1.01 -4.27
N PHE A 106 -0.44 0.69 -2.97
CA PHE A 106 0.50 1.32 -2.05
C PHE A 106 1.80 0.54 -1.87
N ARG A 107 1.81 -0.78 -2.07
CA ARG A 107 3.02 -1.60 -1.80
C ARG A 107 3.60 -2.11 -3.11
N VAL A 108 2.82 -2.85 -3.89
CA VAL A 108 3.32 -3.45 -5.14
C VAL A 108 3.78 -2.39 -6.14
N LEU A 109 2.92 -1.45 -6.50
CA LEU A 109 3.23 -0.45 -7.53
C LEU A 109 4.42 0.43 -7.13
N PRO A 110 4.46 1.06 -5.94
CA PRO A 110 5.51 2.01 -5.61
C PRO A 110 6.85 1.31 -5.43
N PHE A 111 6.89 0.16 -4.74
CA PHE A 111 8.14 -0.56 -4.56
C PHE A 111 8.63 -1.28 -5.82
N SER A 112 7.82 -1.46 -6.85
CA SER A 112 8.26 -2.02 -8.14
C SER A 112 8.70 -0.95 -9.14
N ALA A 113 8.05 0.23 -9.12
CA ALA A 113 8.22 1.24 -10.15
C ALA A 113 9.05 2.46 -9.72
N LEU A 114 9.05 2.83 -8.43
CA LEU A 114 9.75 4.00 -7.91
C LEU A 114 11.04 3.62 -7.17
N PRO A 115 12.10 4.44 -7.27
CA PRO A 115 13.30 4.28 -6.45
C PRO A 115 13.01 4.62 -4.97
N SER A 116 13.89 4.19 -4.08
CA SER A 116 13.94 4.74 -2.71
C SER A 116 14.54 6.15 -2.78
N PRO A 117 14.06 7.15 -2.00
CA PRO A 117 13.03 7.05 -0.95
C PRO A 117 11.59 7.23 -1.45
N LEU A 118 11.36 7.55 -2.73
CA LEU A 118 10.03 7.88 -3.26
C LEU A 118 8.99 6.76 -3.08
N SER A 119 9.41 5.50 -3.23
CA SER A 119 8.54 4.34 -2.95
C SER A 119 8.00 4.33 -1.51
N TRP A 120 8.83 4.69 -0.52
CA TRP A 120 8.41 4.80 0.88
C TRP A 120 7.51 6.00 1.13
N VAL A 121 7.83 7.15 0.53
CA VAL A 121 6.95 8.33 0.62
C VAL A 121 5.55 8.00 0.11
N PHE A 122 5.45 7.29 -1.01
CA PHE A 122 4.15 6.88 -1.54
C PHE A 122 3.46 5.84 -0.64
N ALA A 123 4.17 4.78 -0.25
CA ALA A 123 3.60 3.66 0.51
C ALA A 123 3.19 4.03 1.96
N VAL A 124 3.81 5.05 2.53
CA VAL A 124 3.64 5.43 3.95
C VAL A 124 2.97 6.80 4.07
N VAL A 125 3.56 7.84 3.48
CA VAL A 125 3.11 9.23 3.70
C VAL A 125 1.83 9.50 2.90
N ILE A 126 1.80 9.16 1.61
CA ILE A 126 0.59 9.35 0.79
C ILE A 126 -0.54 8.46 1.31
N PHE A 127 -0.24 7.20 1.67
CA PHE A 127 -1.20 6.33 2.36
C PHE A 127 -1.78 6.99 3.61
N GLY A 128 -0.94 7.52 4.49
CA GLY A 128 -1.37 8.19 5.71
C GLY A 128 -2.24 9.43 5.47
N VAL A 129 -1.82 10.32 4.57
CA VAL A 129 -2.54 11.59 4.28
C VAL A 129 -3.95 11.35 3.72
N LEU A 130 -4.20 10.21 3.06
CA LEU A 130 -5.53 9.85 2.59
C LEU A 130 -6.50 9.47 3.72
N HIS A 131 -5.99 9.17 4.91
CA HIS A 131 -6.77 8.90 6.12
C HIS A 131 -6.90 10.19 6.93
N LYS A 132 -7.96 10.95 6.65
CA LYS A 132 -8.15 12.33 7.16
C LYS A 132 -8.21 12.44 8.68
N ASP A 133 -8.75 11.43 9.35
CA ASP A 133 -8.99 11.51 10.79
C ASP A 133 -7.69 11.33 11.60
N ASN A 134 -6.82 10.41 11.18
CA ASN A 134 -5.59 10.06 11.90
C ASN A 134 -4.42 9.74 10.95
N PRO A 135 -3.89 10.73 10.20
CA PRO A 135 -2.92 10.47 9.14
C PRO A 135 -1.56 9.93 9.64
N LEU A 136 -1.15 10.30 10.85
CA LEU A 136 0.08 9.77 11.47
C LEU A 136 -0.08 8.29 11.85
N LEU A 137 -1.22 7.92 12.40
CA LEU A 137 -1.52 6.55 12.79
C LEU A 137 -1.65 5.64 11.56
N ALA A 138 -2.36 6.11 10.54
CA ALA A 138 -2.41 5.44 9.24
C ALA A 138 -1.01 5.32 8.61
N SER A 139 -0.13 6.32 8.76
CA SER A 139 1.26 6.21 8.33
C SER A 139 2.01 5.10 9.07
N LEU A 140 1.80 4.92 10.39
CA LEU A 140 2.41 3.83 11.16
C LEU A 140 1.97 2.46 10.66
N TYR A 141 0.66 2.27 10.40
CA TYR A 141 0.17 1.08 9.70
C TYR A 141 0.80 0.93 8.32
N GLY A 142 0.95 2.04 7.59
CA GLY A 142 1.63 2.06 6.30
C GLY A 142 3.08 1.57 6.35
N VAL A 143 3.81 1.91 7.42
CA VAL A 143 5.15 1.37 7.69
C VAL A 143 5.09 -0.12 7.94
N ALA A 144 4.22 -0.59 8.84
CA ALA A 144 4.08 -2.01 9.15
C ALA A 144 3.76 -2.84 7.90
N LEU A 145 2.79 -2.41 7.09
CA LEU A 145 2.40 -3.07 5.84
C LEU A 145 3.51 -3.07 4.80
N SER A 146 4.28 -1.99 4.70
CA SER A 146 5.44 -1.89 3.80
C SER A 146 6.57 -2.83 4.22
N LEU A 147 6.83 -2.97 5.52
CA LEU A 147 7.81 -3.92 6.05
C LEU A 147 7.33 -5.36 5.87
N MET A 148 6.04 -5.62 6.08
CA MET A 148 5.44 -6.93 5.82
C MET A 148 5.57 -7.31 4.34
N TYR A 149 5.35 -6.36 3.43
CA TYR A 149 5.59 -6.53 2.00
C TYR A 149 7.06 -6.84 1.68
N LYS A 150 8.02 -6.17 2.33
CA LYS A 150 9.46 -6.48 2.18
C LYS A 150 9.83 -7.85 2.76
N GLY A 151 9.11 -8.31 3.78
CA GLY A 151 9.34 -9.58 4.45
C GLY A 151 8.78 -10.78 3.68
N GLY A 152 7.51 -10.72 3.29
CA GLY A 152 6.76 -11.84 2.70
C GLY A 152 6.02 -11.54 1.40
N GLY A 153 6.30 -10.38 0.78
CA GLY A 153 5.68 -9.99 -0.49
C GLY A 153 4.23 -9.53 -0.36
N TYR A 154 3.56 -9.45 -1.52
CA TYR A 154 2.16 -8.99 -1.61
C TYR A 154 1.20 -9.82 -0.74
N PRO A 155 1.23 -11.17 -0.76
CA PRO A 155 0.30 -11.97 0.05
C PRO A 155 0.43 -11.71 1.56
N ALA A 156 1.66 -11.52 2.07
CA ALA A 156 1.87 -11.26 3.49
C ALA A 156 1.33 -9.90 3.92
N SER A 157 1.53 -8.87 3.10
CA SER A 157 0.99 -7.54 3.37
C SER A 157 -0.54 -7.52 3.32
N VAL A 158 -1.13 -8.17 2.31
CA VAL A 158 -2.59 -8.34 2.20
C VAL A 158 -3.14 -9.08 3.41
N ALA A 159 -2.49 -10.16 3.85
CA ALA A 159 -2.92 -10.93 5.01
C ALA A 159 -2.90 -10.10 6.29
N LEU A 160 -1.84 -9.31 6.52
CA LEU A 160 -1.77 -8.42 7.69
C LEU A 160 -2.86 -7.34 7.64
N HIS A 161 -3.08 -6.72 6.48
CA HIS A 161 -4.12 -5.70 6.29
C HIS A 161 -5.52 -6.31 6.50
N ALA A 162 -5.82 -7.43 5.86
CA ALA A 162 -7.09 -8.13 6.03
C ALA A 162 -7.33 -8.54 7.49
N PHE A 163 -6.29 -9.01 8.19
CA PHE A 163 -6.36 -9.34 9.61
C PHE A 163 -6.69 -8.11 10.47
N ASN A 164 -6.00 -6.99 10.26
CA ASN A 164 -6.28 -5.72 10.94
C ASN A 164 -7.74 -5.28 10.73
N ASN A 165 -8.18 -5.27 9.47
CA ASN A 165 -9.54 -4.86 9.13
C ASN A 165 -10.59 -5.81 9.70
N CYS A 166 -10.30 -7.11 9.75
CA CYS A 166 -11.18 -8.10 10.37
C CYS A 166 -11.35 -7.84 11.87
N ILE A 167 -10.26 -7.56 12.61
CA ILE A 167 -10.34 -7.23 14.04
C ILE A 167 -11.22 -5.99 14.24
N TRP A 168 -10.93 -4.91 13.52
CA TRP A 168 -11.69 -3.66 13.66
C TRP A 168 -13.15 -3.81 13.25
N TRP A 169 -13.42 -4.57 12.20
CA TRP A 169 -14.77 -4.87 11.75
C TRP A 169 -15.55 -5.66 12.81
N LEU A 170 -14.95 -6.70 13.39
CA LEU A 170 -15.57 -7.50 14.45
C LEU A 170 -15.87 -6.66 15.70
N MET A 171 -14.93 -5.81 16.11
CA MET A 171 -15.12 -4.90 17.24
C MET A 171 -16.28 -3.92 16.99
N ALA A 172 -16.34 -3.33 15.79
CA ALA A 172 -17.40 -2.39 15.43
C ALA A 172 -18.77 -3.04 15.24
N ALA A 173 -18.81 -4.30 14.79
CA ALA A 173 -20.05 -5.06 14.63
C ALA A 173 -20.62 -5.62 15.95
N GLY A 174 -19.97 -5.37 17.09
CA GLY A 174 -20.39 -5.91 18.39
C GLY A 174 -20.10 -7.41 18.56
N GLY A 175 -19.07 -7.92 17.87
CA GLY A 175 -18.65 -9.32 17.93
C GLY A 175 -17.91 -9.73 19.21
N PHE A 176 -17.92 -8.90 20.26
CA PHE A 176 -17.29 -9.13 21.56
C PHE A 176 -18.17 -8.64 22.70
#